data_AF-A0A1E7H734-F1
#
_entry.id   AF-A0A1E7H734-F1
#
_cell.length_a   1.000
_cell.length_b   1.000
_cell.length_c   1.000
_cell.angle_alpha   90.00
_cell.angle_beta   90.00
_cell.angle_gamma   90.00
#
_symmetry.space_group_name_H-M   'P 1'
#
loop_
_entity.id
_entity.type
_entity.pdbx_description
1 polymer ?
#
loop_
_entity_poly.entity_id
_entity_poly.type
_entity_poly.pdbx_seq_one_letter_code
_entity_poly.pdbx_strand_id
1 'polypeptide(L)'
;MAGNKSEREVVILMTDMVRYSWKTSAMSPEEIRKFLIDYHTTIHTLVDREENGPLEIDPSSGDGSVIIFDKRSGEDRAAICTRALQVAVRVAQAVSDGHLQPTRMGLLLGDITEASLGSRVLKFGASFAVANRLEELCGYFGTDLLMDREVARYQKGFNKYLLTIAKVSLTSILHPMNLFTLCKPGIQNYPSEVEEDQLLRFVAMKNEAMEFFTGNLLLGIKPDFPRVREMLIEVQNFFLKLTGRADIGTERILEYIRETPLPAPDFDRRGMKLMEKSRDSLGERIFHLSKQLLRAMNPDFYHALVVDTEWEKYFRLQWCRKGETIIEIDSVPDGVYYLDSGVAETVNGKGEVLSMMETGTIFGELAYFGREQKRTATVRAKTDMVVRKISTEDFKKMPVIVEIFKRIAIARKEEIKERERSVN
;
A
#
# COMPACT_ATOMS: atom_id res chain seq x y z
N MET A 1 -46.18 6.79 13.79
CA MET A 1 -46.38 7.22 12.40
C MET A 1 -45.06 6.97 11.67
N ALA A 2 -45.04 6.06 10.71
CA ALA A 2 -43.83 5.73 9.96
C ALA A 2 -43.48 6.92 9.05
N GLY A 3 -42.39 7.61 9.37
CA GLY A 3 -41.86 8.68 8.54
C GLY A 3 -41.51 8.14 7.15
N ASN A 4 -41.90 8.89 6.13
CA ASN A 4 -41.70 8.58 4.72
C ASN A 4 -40.21 8.27 4.47
N LYS A 5 -39.86 7.00 4.24
CA LYS A 5 -38.49 6.61 3.85
C LYS A 5 -38.31 6.94 2.36
N SER A 6 -37.62 8.03 2.05
CA SER A 6 -37.14 8.27 0.69
C SER A 6 -35.69 7.77 0.59
N GLU A 7 -35.50 6.72 -0.21
CA GLU A 7 -34.17 6.30 -0.66
C GLU A 7 -33.75 7.17 -1.84
N ARG A 8 -32.52 7.69 -1.80
CA ARG A 8 -31.99 8.58 -2.85
C ARG A 8 -30.54 8.22 -3.18
N GLU A 9 -30.22 8.19 -4.46
CA GLU A 9 -28.86 7.99 -4.98
C GLU A 9 -28.13 9.35 -5.02
N VAL A 10 -26.99 9.43 -4.33
CA VAL A 10 -26.22 10.67 -4.11
C VAL A 10 -24.73 10.41 -4.32
N VAL A 11 -23.96 11.50 -4.50
CA VAL A 11 -22.50 11.43 -4.36
C VAL A 11 -22.11 12.02 -3.02
N ILE A 12 -21.38 11.25 -2.22
CA ILE A 12 -20.90 11.63 -0.89
C ILE A 12 -19.42 11.97 -1.00
N LEU A 13 -19.05 13.17 -0.57
CA LEU A 13 -17.69 13.62 -0.36
C LEU A 13 -17.43 13.76 1.14
N MET A 14 -16.55 12.91 1.67
CA MET A 14 -16.00 13.06 3.02
C MET A 14 -14.72 13.84 2.96
N THR A 15 -14.53 14.78 3.87
CA THR A 15 -13.26 15.50 4.04
C THR A 15 -12.77 15.35 5.47
N ASP A 16 -11.46 15.26 5.70
CA ASP A 16 -10.85 15.28 7.03
C ASP A 16 -9.48 15.97 7.00
N MET A 17 -9.12 16.67 8.07
CA MET A 17 -7.86 17.44 8.10
C MET A 17 -6.67 16.54 8.46
N VAL A 18 -5.59 16.67 7.70
CA VAL A 18 -4.35 15.95 7.98
C VAL A 18 -3.69 16.49 9.26
N ARG A 19 -3.47 15.59 10.22
CA ARG A 19 -2.73 15.83 11.48
C ARG A 19 -3.36 16.91 12.37
N TYR A 20 -4.68 17.04 12.38
CA TYR A 20 -5.41 17.97 13.25
C TYR A 20 -4.95 17.91 14.71
N SER A 21 -4.92 16.71 15.32
CA SER A 21 -4.54 16.56 16.74
C SER A 21 -3.15 17.11 17.07
N TRP A 22 -2.21 17.02 16.13
CA TRP A 22 -0.87 17.58 16.31
C TRP A 22 -0.86 19.10 16.13
N LYS A 23 -1.64 19.63 15.18
CA LYS A 23 -1.76 21.09 14.96
C LYS A 23 -2.40 21.77 16.16
N THR A 24 -3.41 21.16 16.77
CA THR A 24 -4.15 21.74 17.88
C THR A 24 -3.55 21.44 19.26
N SER A 25 -2.52 20.58 19.36
CA SER A 25 -1.99 20.15 20.67
C SER A 25 -1.42 21.28 21.52
N ALA A 26 -0.97 22.36 20.88
CA ALA A 26 -0.41 23.54 21.54
C ALA A 26 -1.37 24.74 21.55
N MET A 27 -2.59 24.58 21.03
CA MET A 27 -3.58 25.66 20.93
C MET A 27 -4.50 25.67 22.17
N SER A 28 -4.89 26.86 22.60
CA SER A 28 -5.98 27.05 23.55
C SER A 28 -7.34 26.69 22.93
N PRO A 29 -8.37 26.42 23.74
CA PRO A 29 -9.72 26.13 23.22
C PRO A 29 -10.28 27.23 22.30
N GLU A 30 -9.96 28.50 22.56
CA GLU A 30 -10.38 29.63 21.74
C GLU A 30 -9.67 29.67 20.38
N GLU A 31 -8.38 29.37 20.35
CA GLU A 31 -7.61 29.25 19.11
C GLU A 31 -8.10 28.07 18.27
N ILE A 32 -8.39 26.92 18.89
CA ILE A 32 -8.99 25.75 18.22
C ILE A 32 -10.33 26.13 17.60
N ARG A 33 -11.20 26.82 18.37
CA ARG A 33 -12.50 27.28 17.88
C ARG A 33 -12.36 28.16 16.64
N LYS A 34 -11.51 29.20 16.71
CA LYS A 34 -11.27 30.12 15.59
C LYS A 34 -10.72 29.37 14.38
N PHE A 35 -9.72 28.51 14.58
CA PHE A 35 -9.11 27.71 13.54
C PHE A 35 -10.11 26.78 12.83
N LEU A 36 -10.99 26.10 13.58
CA LEU A 36 -12.02 25.24 13.00
C LEU A 36 -13.08 26.04 12.25
N ILE A 37 -13.49 27.20 12.77
CA ILE A 37 -14.44 28.09 12.08
C ILE A 37 -13.84 28.55 10.75
N ASP A 38 -12.58 29.00 10.73
CA ASP A 38 -11.90 29.46 9.52
C ASP A 38 -11.76 28.32 8.49
N TYR A 39 -11.40 27.12 8.94
CA TYR A 39 -11.30 25.93 8.09
C TYR A 39 -12.64 25.55 7.44
N HIS A 40 -13.70 25.41 8.24
CA HIS A 40 -15.03 25.03 7.74
C HIS A 40 -15.65 26.13 6.87
N THR A 41 -15.40 27.41 7.19
CA THR A 41 -15.83 28.55 6.35
C THR A 41 -15.14 28.51 4.99
N THR A 42 -13.87 28.15 4.95
CA THR A 42 -13.11 28.02 3.70
C THR A 42 -13.67 26.88 2.85
N ILE A 43 -13.91 25.70 3.44
CA ILE A 43 -14.57 24.58 2.75
C ILE A 43 -15.93 25.01 2.21
N HIS A 44 -16.78 25.63 3.04
CA HIS A 44 -18.09 26.09 2.62
C HIS A 44 -18.00 27.06 1.43
N THR A 45 -17.06 28.00 1.43
CA THR A 45 -16.86 28.96 0.33
C THR A 45 -16.40 28.29 -0.98
N LEU A 46 -15.62 27.21 -0.87
CA LEU A 46 -15.17 26.43 -2.02
C LEU A 46 -16.29 25.57 -2.61
N VAL A 47 -17.18 25.05 -1.76
CA VAL A 47 -18.19 24.04 -2.10
C VAL A 47 -19.55 24.67 -2.42
N ASP A 48 -20.05 25.58 -1.61
CA ASP A 48 -21.38 26.18 -1.73
C ASP A 48 -21.40 27.27 -2.81
N ARG A 49 -21.53 26.81 -4.06
CA ARG A 49 -21.71 27.65 -5.23
C ARG A 49 -22.93 27.18 -6.01
N GLU A 50 -23.58 28.10 -6.71
CA GLU A 50 -24.81 27.81 -7.46
C GLU A 50 -24.61 26.66 -8.46
N GLU A 51 -23.46 26.61 -9.15
CA GLU A 51 -23.15 25.54 -10.10
C GLU A 51 -22.95 24.18 -9.45
N ASN A 52 -22.77 24.13 -8.13
CA ASN A 52 -22.59 22.91 -7.36
C ASN A 52 -23.90 22.40 -6.76
N GLY A 53 -24.98 23.19 -6.74
CA GLY A 53 -26.26 22.78 -6.14
C GLY A 53 -27.05 21.80 -7.03
N PRO A 54 -28.01 21.03 -6.46
CA PRO A 54 -28.30 20.92 -5.03
C PRO A 54 -27.23 20.10 -4.31
N LEU A 55 -26.85 20.58 -3.13
CA LEU A 55 -25.91 19.92 -2.24
C LEU A 55 -26.25 20.25 -0.78
N GLU A 56 -25.81 19.41 0.13
CA GLU A 56 -25.89 19.61 1.57
C GLU A 56 -24.49 19.51 2.17
N ILE A 57 -24.14 20.43 3.08
CA ILE A 57 -22.88 20.42 3.82
C ILE A 57 -23.19 20.25 5.30
N ASP A 58 -22.65 19.20 5.92
CA ASP A 58 -22.76 18.92 7.34
C ASP A 58 -21.35 18.85 7.95
N PRO A 59 -20.89 19.90 8.65
CA PRO A 59 -19.63 19.86 9.38
C PRO A 59 -19.70 18.79 10.46
N SER A 60 -18.80 17.82 10.40
CA SER A 60 -18.72 16.80 11.45
C SER A 60 -18.17 17.43 12.74
N SER A 61 -18.48 16.81 13.89
CA SER A 61 -17.92 17.22 15.18
C SER A 61 -16.40 17.04 15.20
N GLY A 62 -15.67 18.07 14.76
CA GLY A 62 -14.21 18.05 14.63
C GLY A 62 -13.73 18.75 13.37
N ASP A 63 -12.79 18.11 12.68
CA ASP A 63 -11.98 18.64 11.58
C ASP A 63 -12.37 18.10 10.19
N GLY A 64 -13.48 17.35 10.12
CA GLY A 64 -14.03 16.82 8.89
C GLY A 64 -15.38 17.41 8.51
N SER A 65 -15.80 17.19 7.27
CA SER A 65 -17.10 17.61 6.74
C SER A 65 -17.70 16.51 5.86
N VAL A 66 -19.03 16.46 5.88
CA VAL A 66 -19.84 15.62 5.01
C VAL A 66 -20.50 16.50 3.97
N ILE A 67 -20.21 16.26 2.70
CA ILE A 67 -20.82 16.99 1.59
C ILE A 67 -21.59 15.97 0.75
N ILE A 68 -22.88 16.21 0.56
CA ILE A 68 -23.78 15.32 -0.19
C ILE A 68 -24.27 16.08 -1.40
N PHE A 69 -23.99 15.55 -2.59
CA PHE A 69 -24.51 16.07 -3.84
C PHE A 69 -25.77 15.30 -4.21
N ASP A 70 -26.84 16.03 -4.52
CA ASP A 70 -28.11 15.48 -4.99
C ASP A 70 -28.27 15.66 -6.49
N LYS A 71 -29.05 14.78 -7.11
CA LYS A 71 -29.39 14.92 -8.52
C LYS A 71 -30.29 16.13 -8.74
N ARG A 72 -29.99 16.94 -9.75
CA ARG A 72 -30.95 17.89 -10.32
C ARG A 72 -32.06 17.12 -11.03
N SER A 73 -33.19 17.79 -11.26
CA SER A 73 -34.27 17.23 -12.08
C SER A 73 -33.74 16.86 -13.47
N GLY A 74 -33.84 15.58 -13.84
CA GLY A 74 -33.34 15.04 -15.11
C GLY A 74 -31.83 14.81 -15.19
N GLU A 75 -31.07 14.98 -14.09
CA GLU A 75 -29.62 14.76 -14.06
C GLU A 75 -29.27 13.26 -14.07
N ASP A 76 -28.33 12.87 -14.92
CA ASP A 76 -27.79 11.52 -14.96
C ASP A 76 -26.65 11.31 -13.95
N ARG A 77 -26.19 10.07 -13.76
CA ARG A 77 -25.05 9.75 -12.89
C ARG A 77 -23.78 10.47 -13.31
N ALA A 78 -23.59 10.70 -14.60
CA ALA A 78 -22.38 11.33 -15.11
C ALA A 78 -22.27 12.80 -14.66
N ALA A 79 -23.35 13.56 -14.76
CA ALA A 79 -23.39 14.96 -14.37
C ALA A 79 -23.14 15.14 -12.87
N ILE A 80 -23.81 14.37 -11.99
CA ILE A 80 -23.60 14.47 -10.55
C ILE A 80 -22.19 14.05 -10.12
N CYS A 81 -21.64 12.95 -10.67
CA CYS A 81 -20.27 12.52 -10.39
C CYS A 81 -19.24 13.56 -10.88
N THR A 82 -19.48 14.17 -12.04
CA THR A 82 -18.60 15.23 -12.57
C THR A 82 -18.58 16.45 -11.66
N ARG A 83 -19.76 16.93 -11.24
CA ARG A 83 -19.90 18.08 -10.35
C ARG A 83 -19.22 17.84 -9.01
N ALA A 84 -19.45 16.68 -8.39
CA ALA A 84 -18.81 16.33 -7.13
C ALA A 84 -17.28 16.22 -7.25
N LEU A 85 -16.78 15.63 -8.34
CA LEU A 85 -15.34 15.53 -8.59
C LEU A 85 -14.69 16.90 -8.87
N GLN A 86 -15.37 17.80 -9.59
CA GLN A 86 -14.91 19.18 -9.79
C GLN A 86 -14.73 19.91 -8.47
N VAL A 87 -15.64 19.72 -7.51
CA VAL A 87 -15.50 20.28 -6.16
C VAL A 87 -14.30 19.68 -5.45
N ALA A 88 -14.12 18.36 -5.47
CA ALA A 88 -12.97 17.72 -4.84
C ALA A 88 -11.63 18.21 -5.44
N VAL A 89 -11.56 18.41 -6.76
CA VAL A 89 -10.38 18.99 -7.43
C VAL A 89 -10.15 20.44 -6.99
N ARG A 90 -11.21 21.24 -6.83
CA ARG A 90 -11.11 22.62 -6.36
C ARG A 90 -10.59 22.69 -4.92
N VAL A 91 -11.05 21.78 -4.06
CA VAL A 91 -10.54 21.65 -2.68
C VAL A 91 -9.07 21.23 -2.69
N ALA A 92 -8.68 20.24 -3.51
CA ALA A 92 -7.28 19.84 -3.66
C ALA A 92 -6.37 20.97 -4.16
N GLN A 93 -6.86 21.81 -5.09
CA GLN A 93 -6.13 22.98 -5.56
C GLN A 93 -5.94 24.01 -4.42
N ALA A 94 -6.99 24.28 -3.66
CA ALA A 94 -6.90 25.19 -2.51
C ALA A 94 -5.90 24.71 -1.45
N VAL A 95 -5.78 23.39 -1.24
CA VAL A 95 -4.73 22.78 -0.41
C VAL A 95 -3.34 23.05 -1.00
N SER A 96 -3.15 22.79 -2.29
CA SER A 96 -1.85 22.98 -2.94
C SER A 96 -1.41 24.45 -2.95
N ASP A 97 -2.36 25.38 -3.09
CA ASP A 97 -2.10 26.82 -3.10
C ASP A 97 -1.88 27.38 -1.68
N GLY A 98 -2.04 26.56 -0.63
CA GLY A 98 -1.91 26.99 0.76
C GLY A 98 -3.11 27.77 1.31
N HIS A 99 -4.21 27.85 0.56
CA HIS A 99 -5.46 28.50 0.99
C HIS A 99 -6.30 27.63 1.94
N LEU A 100 -6.10 26.31 1.90
CA LEU A 100 -6.74 25.35 2.80
C LEU A 100 -5.67 24.50 3.49
N GLN A 101 -5.94 24.10 4.73
CA GLN A 101 -5.10 23.12 5.42
C GLN A 101 -5.11 21.80 4.64
N PRO A 102 -4.02 20.99 4.66
CA PRO A 102 -4.02 19.70 4.00
C PRO A 102 -5.22 18.84 4.45
N THR A 103 -6.02 18.42 3.48
CA THR A 103 -7.31 17.77 3.68
C THR A 103 -7.39 16.53 2.79
N ARG A 104 -7.74 15.40 3.39
CA ARG A 104 -8.02 14.14 2.68
C ARG A 104 -9.48 14.08 2.29
N MET A 105 -9.77 13.37 1.20
CA MET A 105 -11.08 13.34 0.57
C MET A 105 -11.46 11.94 0.09
N GLY A 106 -12.62 11.46 0.51
CA GLY A 106 -13.23 10.21 0.05
C GLY A 106 -14.49 10.49 -0.74
N LEU A 107 -14.55 10.06 -2.01
CA LEU A 107 -15.66 10.35 -2.91
C LEU A 107 -16.36 9.06 -3.37
N LEU A 108 -17.67 8.96 -3.15
CA LEU A 108 -18.45 7.75 -3.42
C LEU A 108 -19.81 8.08 -4.03
N LEU A 109 -20.21 7.34 -5.07
CA LEU A 109 -21.60 7.28 -5.51
C LEU A 109 -22.32 6.16 -4.75
N GLY A 110 -23.45 6.45 -4.11
CA GLY A 110 -24.22 5.44 -3.40
C GLY A 110 -25.59 5.91 -2.92
N ASP A 111 -26.35 4.98 -2.36
CA ASP A 111 -27.69 5.25 -1.87
C ASP A 111 -27.68 5.65 -0.39
N ILE A 112 -28.54 6.59 -0.04
CA ILE A 112 -28.83 6.98 1.34
C ILE A 112 -30.34 6.95 1.59
N THR A 113 -30.72 6.74 2.85
CA THR A 113 -32.09 6.80 3.32
C THR A 113 -32.22 7.88 4.37
N GLU A 114 -33.31 8.63 4.31
CA GLU A 114 -33.60 9.67 5.28
C GLU A 114 -34.77 9.28 6.19
N ALA A 115 -34.72 9.73 7.44
CA ALA A 115 -35.83 9.64 8.36
C ALA A 115 -35.90 10.88 9.26
N SER A 116 -37.09 11.42 9.44
CA SER A 116 -37.32 12.52 10.37
C SER A 116 -37.33 12.01 11.81
N LEU A 117 -36.44 12.55 12.66
CA LEU A 117 -36.45 12.37 14.10
C LEU A 117 -36.71 13.74 14.76
N GLY A 118 -37.96 13.98 15.15
CA GLY A 118 -38.41 15.28 15.64
C GLY A 118 -38.30 16.35 14.55
N SER A 119 -37.59 17.45 14.83
CA SER A 119 -37.31 18.52 13.86
C SER A 119 -36.08 18.27 12.98
N ARG A 120 -35.34 17.18 13.20
CA ARG A 120 -34.11 16.86 12.47
C ARG A 120 -34.37 15.78 11.42
N VAL A 121 -33.77 15.92 10.26
CA VAL A 121 -33.70 14.86 9.25
C VAL A 121 -32.39 14.11 9.47
N LEU A 122 -32.48 12.84 9.86
CA LEU A 122 -31.32 11.96 9.99
C LEU A 122 -31.11 11.20 8.69
N LYS A 123 -29.84 11.04 8.32
CA LYS A 123 -29.41 10.33 7.12
C LYS A 123 -28.71 9.04 7.52
N PHE A 124 -29.03 7.97 6.81
CA PHE A 124 -28.51 6.63 7.07
C PHE A 124 -28.07 6.00 5.76
N GLY A 125 -27.03 5.18 5.80
CA GLY A 125 -26.59 4.41 4.65
C GLY A 125 -25.19 3.85 4.86
N ALA A 126 -24.95 2.64 4.35
CA ALA A 126 -23.61 2.07 4.34
C ALA A 126 -22.63 2.96 3.53
N SER A 127 -23.16 3.72 2.57
CA SER A 127 -22.42 4.66 1.73
C SER A 127 -21.59 5.67 2.53
N PHE A 128 -22.06 6.16 3.68
CA PHE A 128 -21.26 7.05 4.54
C PHE A 128 -20.01 6.35 5.09
N ALA A 129 -20.16 5.11 5.55
CA ALA A 129 -19.03 4.33 6.09
C ALA A 129 -18.00 4.02 4.99
N VAL A 130 -18.45 3.74 3.78
CA VAL A 130 -17.58 3.50 2.63
C VAL A 130 -16.84 4.77 2.22
N ALA A 131 -17.54 5.91 2.10
CA ALA A 131 -16.92 7.19 1.77
C ALA A 131 -15.90 7.61 2.83
N ASN A 132 -16.21 7.40 4.12
CA ASN A 132 -15.29 7.70 5.22
C ASN A 132 -14.04 6.83 5.12
N ARG A 133 -14.21 5.55 4.75
CA ARG A 133 -13.06 4.66 4.56
C ARG A 133 -12.19 5.06 3.37
N LEU A 134 -12.78 5.56 2.28
CA LEU A 134 -12.02 6.11 1.16
C LEU A 134 -11.16 7.30 1.59
N GLU A 135 -11.72 8.20 2.40
CA GLU A 135 -10.98 9.30 2.99
C GLU A 135 -9.81 8.76 3.83
N GLU A 136 -10.05 7.84 4.76
CA GLU A 136 -8.99 7.32 5.64
C GLU A 136 -7.84 6.67 4.86
N LEU A 137 -8.17 5.95 3.77
CA LEU A 137 -7.20 5.28 2.90
C LEU A 137 -6.30 6.26 2.13
N CYS A 138 -6.70 7.52 1.98
CA CYS A 138 -5.85 8.56 1.39
C CYS A 138 -4.50 8.64 2.13
N GLY A 139 -4.51 8.56 3.47
CA GLY A 139 -3.28 8.56 4.27
C GLY A 139 -2.41 7.32 4.07
N TYR A 140 -2.99 6.16 3.75
CA TYR A 140 -2.25 4.93 3.49
C TYR A 140 -1.55 4.97 2.14
N PHE A 141 -2.24 5.44 1.10
CA PHE A 141 -1.73 5.54 -0.27
C PHE A 141 -1.00 6.85 -0.57
N GLY A 142 -0.96 7.79 0.38
CA GLY A 142 -0.28 9.07 0.21
C GLY A 142 -0.94 9.99 -0.82
N THR A 143 -2.26 9.90 -0.96
CA THR A 143 -3.08 10.75 -1.82
C THR A 143 -3.91 11.69 -0.96
N ASP A 144 -4.40 12.78 -1.54
CA ASP A 144 -5.36 13.70 -0.93
C ASP A 144 -6.81 13.36 -1.30
N LEU A 145 -7.06 12.69 -2.42
CA LEU A 145 -8.40 12.27 -2.84
C LEU A 145 -8.39 10.83 -3.37
N LEU A 146 -9.33 10.03 -2.87
CA LEU A 146 -9.69 8.71 -3.39
C LEU A 146 -11.17 8.67 -3.76
N MET A 147 -11.48 7.96 -4.84
CA MET A 147 -12.84 7.73 -5.29
C MET A 147 -13.09 6.26 -5.63
N ASP A 148 -14.35 5.87 -5.56
CA ASP A 148 -14.80 4.54 -5.97
C ASP A 148 -14.87 4.39 -7.50
N ARG A 149 -15.13 3.15 -7.95
CA ARG A 149 -15.22 2.82 -9.37
C ARG A 149 -16.34 3.56 -10.08
N GLU A 150 -17.51 3.71 -9.46
CA GLU A 150 -18.66 4.29 -10.15
C GLU A 150 -18.44 5.79 -10.38
N VAL A 151 -17.90 6.54 -9.41
CA VAL A 151 -17.51 7.94 -9.63
C VAL A 151 -16.47 8.06 -10.73
N ALA A 152 -15.40 7.24 -10.70
CA ALA A 152 -14.36 7.26 -11.73
C ALA A 152 -14.91 6.93 -13.13
N ARG A 153 -15.89 6.03 -13.21
CA ARG A 153 -16.51 5.59 -14.45
C ARG A 153 -17.47 6.63 -15.05
N TYR A 154 -18.30 7.27 -14.23
CA TYR A 154 -19.35 8.16 -14.73
C TYR A 154 -18.89 9.60 -14.91
N GLN A 155 -17.88 10.08 -14.17
CA GLN A 155 -17.38 11.44 -14.35
C GLN A 155 -16.97 11.70 -15.82
N LYS A 156 -17.08 12.96 -16.24
CA LYS A 156 -16.66 13.43 -17.56
C LYS A 156 -15.57 14.49 -17.41
N GLY A 157 -14.64 14.52 -18.36
CA GLY A 157 -13.60 15.54 -18.45
C GLY A 157 -12.30 15.22 -17.72
N PHE A 158 -12.26 14.21 -16.83
CA PHE A 158 -11.04 13.83 -16.10
C PHE A 158 -10.42 12.49 -16.52
N ASN A 159 -10.95 11.84 -17.56
CA ASN A 159 -10.52 10.49 -17.99
C ASN A 159 -9.01 10.34 -18.16
N LYS A 160 -8.34 11.31 -18.78
CA LYS A 160 -6.88 11.25 -19.01
C LYS A 160 -6.04 11.32 -17.72
N TYR A 161 -6.61 11.86 -16.65
CA TYR A 161 -5.95 12.03 -15.36
C TYR A 161 -6.27 10.92 -14.36
N LEU A 162 -7.19 10.01 -14.70
CA LEU A 162 -7.58 8.93 -13.79
C LEU A 162 -6.44 7.95 -13.58
N LEU A 163 -6.13 7.69 -12.32
CA LEU A 163 -5.09 6.77 -11.91
C LEU A 163 -5.69 5.68 -11.02
N THR A 164 -5.49 4.42 -11.39
CA THR A 164 -5.85 3.28 -10.55
C THR A 164 -4.84 3.14 -9.42
N ILE A 165 -5.34 3.08 -8.18
CA ILE A 165 -4.51 2.96 -6.98
C ILE A 165 -4.41 1.52 -6.51
N ALA A 166 -5.55 0.86 -6.30
CA ALA A 166 -5.59 -0.49 -5.75
C ALA A 166 -6.95 -1.16 -5.94
N LYS A 167 -7.00 -2.46 -5.68
CA LYS A 167 -8.22 -3.21 -5.41
C LYS A 167 -8.14 -3.76 -4.01
N VAL A 168 -9.02 -3.34 -3.11
CA VAL A 168 -8.92 -3.61 -1.66
C VAL A 168 -10.19 -4.26 -1.13
N SER A 169 -10.06 -5.18 -0.18
CA SER A 169 -11.16 -5.59 0.69
C SER A 169 -11.00 -4.95 2.05
N LEU A 170 -12.09 -4.42 2.55
CA LEU A 170 -12.20 -3.81 3.87
C LEU A 170 -13.04 -4.72 4.74
N THR A 171 -12.62 -4.95 5.98
CA THR A 171 -13.29 -5.77 7.01
C THR A 171 -14.78 -5.43 7.17
N SER A 172 -15.13 -4.16 6.99
CA SER A 172 -16.49 -3.63 7.12
C SER A 172 -17.31 -3.63 5.82
N ILE A 173 -16.76 -4.09 4.69
CA ILE A 173 -17.42 -4.05 3.37
C ILE A 173 -17.36 -5.43 2.72
N LEU A 174 -18.53 -5.93 2.30
CA LEU A 174 -18.69 -7.29 1.75
C LEU A 174 -18.02 -7.49 0.38
N HIS A 175 -17.74 -6.41 -0.34
CA HIS A 175 -17.22 -6.45 -1.70
C HIS A 175 -15.92 -5.66 -1.83
N PRO A 176 -14.98 -6.14 -2.68
CA PRO A 176 -13.74 -5.43 -2.92
C PRO A 176 -14.03 -4.12 -3.66
N MET A 177 -13.26 -3.10 -3.33
CA MET A 177 -13.35 -1.78 -3.93
C MET A 177 -12.14 -1.53 -4.81
N ASN A 178 -12.40 -1.08 -6.03
CA ASN A 178 -11.36 -0.50 -6.86
C ASN A 178 -11.24 0.98 -6.51
N LEU A 179 -10.03 1.40 -6.19
CA LEU A 179 -9.71 2.75 -5.75
C LEU A 179 -9.08 3.51 -6.90
N PHE A 180 -9.56 4.73 -7.11
CA PHE A 180 -9.07 5.63 -8.14
C PHE A 180 -8.71 6.98 -7.53
N THR A 181 -7.80 7.67 -8.19
CA THR A 181 -7.44 9.06 -7.87
C THR A 181 -7.27 9.87 -9.15
N LEU A 182 -6.93 11.15 -9.01
CA LEU A 182 -6.57 12.03 -10.12
C LEU A 182 -5.09 12.42 -10.03
N CYS A 183 -4.44 12.41 -11.20
CA CYS A 183 -3.07 12.84 -11.37
C CYS A 183 -3.04 14.05 -12.30
N LYS A 184 -2.95 15.25 -11.73
CA LYS A 184 -2.89 16.52 -12.46
C LYS A 184 -1.84 17.43 -11.80
N PRO A 185 -1.09 18.23 -12.57
CA PRO A 185 -0.12 19.16 -11.98
C PRO A 185 -0.79 20.10 -10.97
N GLY A 186 -0.16 20.33 -9.82
CA GLY A 186 -0.64 21.25 -8.78
C GLY A 186 -1.77 20.72 -7.89
N ILE A 187 -2.10 19.43 -7.93
CA ILE A 187 -3.00 18.79 -6.96
C ILE A 187 -2.37 17.49 -6.44
N GLN A 188 -2.88 16.91 -5.35
CA GLN A 188 -2.47 15.57 -4.90
C GLN A 188 -0.97 15.47 -4.63
N ASN A 189 -0.43 16.58 -4.13
CA ASN A 189 0.99 16.84 -3.92
C ASN A 189 1.86 16.88 -5.19
N TYR A 190 1.35 16.72 -6.42
CA TYR A 190 2.16 16.80 -7.64
C TYR A 190 2.63 18.26 -7.88
N PRO A 191 3.94 18.51 -8.09
CA PRO A 191 4.42 19.87 -8.33
C PRO A 191 3.75 20.49 -9.55
N SER A 192 3.45 21.78 -9.48
CA SER A 192 2.80 22.52 -10.58
C SER A 192 3.72 22.70 -11.78
N GLU A 193 5.06 22.61 -11.59
CA GLU A 193 6.03 22.75 -12.68
C GLU A 193 6.21 21.46 -13.51
N VAL A 194 5.60 20.35 -13.10
CA VAL A 194 5.71 19.09 -13.84
C VAL A 194 4.93 19.17 -15.14
N GLU A 195 5.61 18.91 -16.25
CA GLU A 195 5.03 18.83 -17.59
C GLU A 195 3.87 17.81 -17.63
N GLU A 196 2.70 18.26 -18.08
CA GLU A 196 1.47 17.46 -18.07
C GLU A 196 1.65 16.16 -18.87
N ASP A 197 2.33 16.20 -20.01
CA ASP A 197 2.56 15.02 -20.86
C ASP A 197 3.39 13.93 -20.15
N GLN A 198 4.36 14.33 -19.33
CA GLN A 198 5.15 13.38 -18.53
C GLN A 198 4.28 12.73 -17.44
N LEU A 199 3.39 13.51 -16.82
CA LEU A 199 2.46 13.00 -15.83
C LEU A 199 1.44 12.04 -16.44
N LEU A 200 0.91 12.36 -17.63
CA LEU A 200 0.02 11.48 -18.38
C LEU A 200 0.72 10.18 -18.80
N ARG A 201 2.02 10.25 -19.13
CA ARG A 201 2.82 9.04 -19.36
C ARG A 201 2.94 8.17 -18.11
N PHE A 202 3.19 8.78 -16.95
CA PHE A 202 3.18 8.05 -15.67
C PHE A 202 1.82 7.37 -15.42
N VAL A 203 0.71 8.09 -15.64
CA VAL A 203 -0.64 7.55 -15.49
C VAL A 203 -0.85 6.34 -16.40
N ALA A 204 -0.45 6.43 -17.67
CA ALA A 204 -0.58 5.32 -18.62
C ALA A 204 0.22 4.09 -18.17
N MET A 205 1.50 4.26 -17.82
CA MET A 205 2.37 3.16 -17.37
C MET A 205 1.83 2.50 -16.10
N LYS A 206 1.40 3.31 -15.12
CA LYS A 206 0.87 2.78 -13.85
C LYS A 206 -0.46 2.05 -14.07
N ASN A 207 -1.39 2.62 -14.83
CA ASN A 207 -2.66 1.96 -15.13
C ASN A 207 -2.44 0.63 -15.85
N GLU A 208 -1.51 0.56 -16.80
CA GLU A 208 -1.15 -0.70 -17.47
C GLU A 208 -0.65 -1.76 -16.48
N ALA A 209 0.21 -1.39 -15.53
CA ALA A 209 0.63 -2.29 -14.47
C ALA A 209 -0.55 -2.73 -13.58
N MET A 210 -1.44 -1.80 -13.24
CA MET A 210 -2.59 -2.06 -12.37
C MET A 210 -3.67 -2.95 -13.01
N GLU A 211 -3.73 -3.04 -14.34
CA GLU A 211 -4.56 -4.03 -15.05
C GLU A 211 -4.13 -5.46 -14.69
N PHE A 212 -2.81 -5.72 -14.60
CA PHE A 212 -2.26 -7.00 -14.16
C PHE A 212 -2.28 -7.16 -12.64
N PHE A 213 -2.44 -6.09 -11.85
CA PHE A 213 -2.61 -6.23 -10.41
C PHE A 213 -4.05 -6.61 -10.06
N THR A 214 -5.01 -5.84 -10.56
CA THR A 214 -6.42 -5.97 -10.21
C THR A 214 -7.14 -7.08 -10.98
N GLY A 215 -6.61 -7.44 -12.15
CA GLY A 215 -7.23 -8.31 -13.13
C GLY A 215 -8.30 -7.57 -13.95
N ASN A 216 -8.40 -7.91 -15.23
CA ASN A 216 -9.43 -7.40 -16.13
C ASN A 216 -10.13 -8.53 -16.87
N LEU A 217 -11.27 -8.95 -16.32
CA LEU A 217 -12.08 -10.04 -16.85
C LEU A 217 -12.61 -9.77 -18.26
N LEU A 218 -12.85 -8.50 -18.62
CA LEU A 218 -13.34 -8.14 -19.96
C LEU A 218 -12.26 -8.35 -21.03
N LEU A 219 -10.99 -8.19 -20.65
CA LEU A 219 -9.83 -8.40 -21.52
C LEU A 219 -9.20 -9.80 -21.33
N GLY A 220 -9.77 -10.65 -20.47
CA GLY A 220 -9.20 -11.95 -20.12
C GLY A 220 -7.88 -11.88 -19.34
N ILE A 221 -7.55 -10.73 -18.76
CA ILE A 221 -6.34 -10.51 -17.97
C ILE A 221 -6.58 -11.00 -16.54
N LYS A 222 -5.71 -11.89 -16.06
CA LYS A 222 -5.69 -12.34 -14.66
C LYS A 222 -4.63 -11.61 -13.87
N PRO A 223 -4.75 -11.54 -12.53
CA PRO A 223 -3.71 -11.00 -11.68
C PRO A 223 -2.36 -11.72 -11.87
N ASP A 224 -1.29 -10.96 -12.06
CA ASP A 224 0.09 -11.44 -12.29
C ASP A 224 1.07 -10.56 -11.50
N PHE A 225 1.28 -10.89 -10.23
CA PHE A 225 2.10 -10.10 -9.32
C PHE A 225 3.58 -10.01 -9.69
N PRO A 226 4.25 -11.09 -10.17
CA PRO A 226 5.61 -10.98 -10.68
C PRO A 226 5.74 -9.93 -11.78
N ARG A 227 4.83 -9.95 -12.77
CA ARG A 227 4.83 -8.95 -13.85
C ARG A 227 4.55 -7.54 -13.32
N VAL A 228 3.54 -7.40 -12.46
CA VAL A 228 3.20 -6.11 -11.83
C VAL A 228 4.38 -5.53 -11.10
N ARG A 229 5.15 -6.35 -10.36
CA ARG A 229 6.32 -5.88 -9.62
C ARG A 229 7.37 -5.27 -10.54
N GLU A 230 7.69 -5.92 -11.65
CA GLU A 230 8.64 -5.40 -12.64
C GLU A 230 8.16 -4.06 -13.22
N MET A 231 6.91 -4.02 -13.68
CA MET A 231 6.31 -2.81 -14.25
C MET A 231 6.23 -1.66 -13.23
N LEU A 232 5.85 -1.94 -11.99
CA LEU A 232 5.73 -0.93 -10.94
C LEU A 232 7.08 -0.40 -10.46
N ILE A 233 8.17 -1.19 -10.51
CA ILE A 233 9.53 -0.69 -10.26
C ILE A 233 9.92 0.33 -11.33
N GLU A 234 9.60 0.07 -12.61
CA GLU A 234 9.84 1.03 -13.69
C GLU A 234 9.01 2.30 -13.53
N VAL A 235 7.72 2.17 -13.21
CA VAL A 235 6.81 3.27 -12.89
C VAL A 235 7.35 4.12 -11.74
N GLN A 236 7.80 3.48 -10.66
CA GLN A 236 8.36 4.16 -9.48
C GLN A 236 9.63 4.95 -9.84
N ASN A 237 10.53 4.34 -10.61
CA ASN A 237 11.76 4.99 -11.06
C ASN A 237 11.47 6.16 -12.00
N PHE A 238 10.48 6.04 -12.88
CA PHE A 238 10.02 7.12 -13.74
C PHE A 238 9.47 8.29 -12.91
N PHE A 239 8.60 7.99 -11.94
CA PHE A 239 8.00 8.99 -11.07
C PHE A 239 9.04 9.70 -10.18
N LEU A 240 10.01 8.96 -9.65
CA LEU A 240 11.10 9.50 -8.84
C LEU A 240 11.96 10.47 -9.64
N LYS A 241 12.28 10.14 -10.91
CA LYS A 241 13.00 11.06 -11.80
C LYS A 241 12.18 12.30 -12.13
N LEU A 242 10.87 12.15 -12.28
CA LEU A 242 9.95 13.25 -12.62
C LEU A 242 9.74 14.23 -11.46
N THR A 243 9.61 13.73 -10.23
CA THR A 243 9.15 14.53 -9.09
C THR A 243 10.17 14.65 -7.95
N GLY A 244 11.29 13.92 -8.02
CA GLY A 244 12.31 13.88 -6.98
C GLY A 244 11.90 13.07 -5.74
N ARG A 245 10.73 12.43 -5.73
CA ARG A 245 10.21 11.64 -4.61
C ARG A 245 9.50 10.37 -5.06
N ALA A 246 9.34 9.45 -4.12
CA ALA A 246 8.61 8.20 -4.32
C ALA A 246 7.08 8.43 -4.45
N ASP A 247 6.42 7.67 -5.32
CA ASP A 247 4.95 7.52 -5.29
C ASP A 247 4.59 6.51 -4.19
N ILE A 248 3.99 7.01 -3.10
CA ILE A 248 3.61 6.20 -1.94
C ILE A 248 2.59 5.12 -2.35
N GLY A 249 1.67 5.45 -3.26
CA GLY A 249 0.65 4.50 -3.72
C GLY A 249 1.28 3.28 -4.39
N THR A 250 2.24 3.49 -5.28
CA THR A 250 3.01 2.41 -5.93
C THR A 250 3.86 1.65 -4.92
N GLU A 251 4.51 2.34 -3.98
CA GLU A 251 5.30 1.70 -2.92
C GLU A 251 4.46 0.73 -2.07
N ARG A 252 3.22 1.08 -1.73
CA ARG A 252 2.30 0.19 -0.99
C ARG A 252 1.94 -1.07 -1.75
N ILE A 253 1.75 -0.97 -3.06
CA ILE A 253 1.48 -2.16 -3.89
C ILE A 253 2.73 -3.04 -4.00
N LEU A 254 3.90 -2.45 -4.17
CA LEU A 254 5.18 -3.18 -4.19
C LEU A 254 5.48 -3.86 -2.84
N GLU A 255 5.18 -3.21 -1.72
CA GLU A 255 5.27 -3.77 -0.37
C GLU A 255 4.33 -4.97 -0.22
N TYR A 256 3.06 -4.83 -0.62
CA TYR A 256 2.11 -5.93 -0.59
C TYR A 256 2.54 -7.13 -1.43
N ILE A 257 3.04 -6.90 -2.67
CA ILE A 257 3.55 -7.98 -3.53
C ILE A 257 4.80 -8.61 -2.92
N ARG A 258 5.62 -7.85 -2.19
CA ARG A 258 6.78 -8.42 -1.49
C ARG A 258 6.36 -9.41 -0.40
N GLU A 259 5.32 -9.07 0.36
CA GLU A 259 4.78 -9.94 1.42
C GLU A 259 3.90 -11.08 0.87
N THR A 260 3.26 -10.84 -0.27
CA THR A 260 2.39 -11.79 -0.96
C THR A 260 2.82 -11.89 -2.43
N PRO A 261 3.86 -12.68 -2.76
CA PRO A 261 4.46 -12.70 -4.12
C PRO A 261 3.55 -13.22 -5.23
N LEU A 262 2.48 -13.93 -4.87
CA LEU A 262 1.49 -14.47 -5.80
C LEU A 262 0.08 -14.09 -5.37
N PRO A 263 -0.84 -13.84 -6.32
CA PRO A 263 -2.24 -13.58 -5.99
C PRO A 263 -2.84 -14.78 -5.24
N ALA A 264 -3.52 -14.51 -4.12
CA ALA A 264 -4.28 -15.55 -3.44
C ALA A 264 -5.41 -16.08 -4.36
N PRO A 265 -5.89 -17.33 -4.19
CA PRO A 265 -6.97 -17.88 -5.01
C PRO A 265 -8.27 -17.05 -4.97
N ASP A 266 -8.50 -16.31 -3.89
CA ASP A 266 -9.66 -15.43 -3.70
C ASP A 266 -9.39 -13.96 -4.09
N PHE A 267 -8.20 -13.63 -4.59
CA PHE A 267 -7.80 -12.25 -4.88
C PHE A 267 -8.70 -11.58 -5.93
N ASP A 268 -9.19 -12.31 -6.93
CA ASP A 268 -10.15 -11.76 -7.89
C ASP A 268 -11.45 -11.27 -7.24
N ARG A 269 -11.84 -11.89 -6.11
CA ARG A 269 -13.08 -11.59 -5.39
C ARG A 269 -12.86 -10.71 -4.16
N ARG A 270 -11.64 -10.60 -3.64
CA ARG A 270 -11.35 -9.85 -2.40
C ARG A 270 -10.28 -8.77 -2.58
N GLY A 271 -9.43 -8.84 -3.59
CA GLY A 271 -8.30 -7.93 -3.73
C GLY A 271 -7.35 -7.99 -2.53
N MET A 272 -6.62 -6.90 -2.35
CA MET A 272 -5.68 -6.69 -1.26
C MET A 272 -6.43 -6.61 0.08
N LYS A 273 -6.08 -7.50 1.01
CA LYS A 273 -6.61 -7.48 2.38
C LYS A 273 -5.82 -6.45 3.17
N LEU A 274 -6.43 -5.28 3.41
CA LEU A 274 -5.86 -4.29 4.31
C LEU A 274 -6.18 -4.72 5.73
N MET A 275 -5.15 -5.09 6.50
CA MET A 275 -5.32 -5.26 7.94
C MET A 275 -5.68 -3.89 8.52
N GLU A 276 -6.77 -3.81 9.30
CA GLU A 276 -7.12 -2.58 10.01
C GLU A 276 -5.91 -2.14 10.81
N LYS A 277 -5.35 -0.97 10.45
CA LYS A 277 -4.40 -0.29 11.32
C LYS A 277 -5.14 0.06 12.60
N SER A 278 -4.89 -0.69 13.68
CA SER A 278 -4.94 -0.07 14.99
C SER A 278 -4.05 1.17 14.92
N ARG A 279 -4.57 2.34 15.31
CA ARG A 279 -3.76 3.53 15.59
C ARG A 279 -2.51 3.09 16.34
N ASP A 280 -1.35 3.37 15.76
CA ASP A 280 -0.04 2.88 16.16
C ASP A 280 0.07 1.35 16.33
N SER A 281 0.28 0.62 15.23
CA SER A 281 0.70 -0.77 15.40
C SER A 281 2.02 -0.79 16.18
N LEU A 282 2.06 -1.60 17.24
CA LEU A 282 3.30 -1.96 17.92
C LEU A 282 4.35 -2.40 16.89
N GLY A 283 3.92 -2.98 15.76
CA GLY A 283 4.75 -3.31 14.61
C GLY A 283 5.41 -2.10 13.92
N GLU A 284 4.69 -1.03 13.58
CA GLU A 284 5.30 0.19 13.00
C GLU A 284 6.23 0.87 14.01
N ARG A 285 5.87 0.92 15.30
CA ARG A 285 6.76 1.43 16.34
C ARG A 285 7.97 0.54 16.58
N ILE A 286 7.82 -0.79 16.58
CA ILE A 286 8.92 -1.76 16.67
C ILE A 286 9.75 -1.71 15.39
N PHE A 287 9.17 -1.45 14.22
CA PHE A 287 9.89 -1.31 12.96
C PHE A 287 10.68 -0.01 12.90
N HIS A 288 10.07 1.11 13.29
CA HIS A 288 10.78 2.38 13.43
C HIS A 288 11.83 2.33 14.54
N LEU A 289 11.50 1.76 15.70
CA LEU A 289 12.44 1.56 16.79
C LEU A 289 13.55 0.59 16.38
N SER A 290 13.25 -0.52 15.72
CA SER A 290 14.27 -1.46 15.22
C SER A 290 15.14 -0.84 14.14
N LYS A 291 14.60 0.03 13.28
CA LYS A 291 15.42 0.85 12.37
C LYS A 291 16.36 1.79 13.13
N GLN A 292 15.85 2.51 14.13
CA GLN A 292 16.65 3.42 14.95
C GLN A 292 17.69 2.67 15.81
N LEU A 293 17.32 1.52 16.36
CA LEU A 293 18.18 0.63 17.13
C LEU A 293 19.24 -0.02 16.24
N LEU A 294 18.87 -0.55 15.07
CA LEU A 294 19.81 -1.13 14.12
C LEU A 294 20.82 -0.06 13.65
N ARG A 295 20.34 1.16 13.38
CA ARG A 295 21.18 2.33 13.07
C ARG A 295 22.13 2.68 14.21
N ALA A 296 21.68 2.60 15.46
CA ALA A 296 22.50 2.89 16.64
C ALA A 296 23.49 1.75 16.96
N MET A 297 23.11 0.49 16.71
CA MET A 297 23.91 -0.69 17.00
C MET A 297 25.02 -0.90 15.97
N ASN A 298 24.72 -0.71 14.68
CA ASN A 298 25.69 -0.83 13.60
C ASN A 298 25.26 0.05 12.41
N PRO A 299 25.78 1.29 12.32
CA PRO A 299 25.47 2.24 11.25
C PRO A 299 25.74 1.67 9.85
N ASP A 300 26.80 0.88 9.69
CA ASP A 300 27.18 0.29 8.40
C ASP A 300 26.17 -0.80 7.97
N PHE A 301 25.66 -1.59 8.92
CA PHE A 301 24.62 -2.59 8.63
C PHE A 301 23.29 -1.93 8.30
N TYR A 302 22.92 -0.89 9.04
CA TYR A 302 21.72 -0.13 8.74
C TYR A 302 21.82 0.52 7.35
N HIS A 303 22.95 1.15 7.05
CA HIS A 303 23.16 1.75 5.74
C HIS A 303 23.10 0.69 4.65
N ALA A 304 23.76 -0.45 4.81
CA ALA A 304 23.79 -1.50 3.79
C ALA A 304 22.48 -2.29 3.63
N LEU A 305 21.65 -2.43 4.67
CA LEU A 305 20.42 -3.22 4.62
C LEU A 305 19.16 -2.38 4.40
N VAL A 306 19.18 -1.10 4.81
CA VAL A 306 17.98 -0.25 4.88
C VAL A 306 18.09 0.98 3.97
N VAL A 307 19.29 1.54 3.78
CA VAL A 307 19.50 2.76 2.99
C VAL A 307 19.94 2.44 1.56
N ASP A 308 20.93 1.58 1.42
CA ASP A 308 21.41 1.06 0.14
C ASP A 308 20.65 -0.24 -0.15
N THR A 309 19.72 -0.20 -1.11
CA THR A 309 18.93 -1.37 -1.53
C THR A 309 19.48 -2.00 -2.81
N GLU A 310 20.63 -1.53 -3.30
CA GLU A 310 21.26 -2.06 -4.52
C GLU A 310 21.64 -3.54 -4.37
N TRP A 311 21.75 -4.05 -3.14
CA TRP A 311 21.97 -5.46 -2.89
C TRP A 311 20.79 -6.34 -3.31
N GLU A 312 19.56 -5.83 -3.23
CA GLU A 312 18.36 -6.60 -3.57
C GLU A 312 18.38 -7.09 -5.02
N LYS A 313 19.01 -6.33 -5.93
CA LYS A 313 19.10 -6.68 -7.36
C LYS A 313 19.98 -7.90 -7.64
N TYR A 314 20.90 -8.24 -6.74
CA TYR A 314 21.76 -9.42 -6.88
C TYR A 314 21.08 -10.69 -6.38
N PHE A 315 19.97 -10.57 -5.64
CA PHE A 315 19.17 -11.71 -5.22
C PHE A 315 18.19 -12.09 -6.33
N ARG A 316 18.43 -13.23 -6.97
CA ARG A 316 17.55 -13.79 -7.99
C ARG A 316 16.54 -14.73 -7.36
N LEU A 317 15.28 -14.58 -7.73
CA LEU A 317 14.23 -15.50 -7.33
C LEU A 317 14.39 -16.83 -8.06
N GLN A 318 14.30 -17.92 -7.32
CA GLN A 318 14.28 -19.28 -7.84
C GLN A 318 13.08 -20.02 -7.24
N TRP A 319 12.31 -20.64 -8.13
CA TRP A 319 11.14 -21.44 -7.79
C TRP A 319 11.57 -22.89 -7.66
N CYS A 320 11.29 -23.51 -6.53
CA CYS A 320 11.58 -24.92 -6.30
C CYS A 320 10.28 -25.68 -6.05
N ARG A 321 10.08 -26.78 -6.77
CA ARG A 321 8.92 -27.64 -6.58
C ARG A 321 9.12 -28.54 -5.37
N LYS A 322 8.02 -28.97 -4.75
CA LYS A 322 8.07 -30.00 -3.70
C LYS A 322 8.90 -31.21 -4.14
N GLY A 323 9.86 -31.60 -3.30
CA GLY A 323 10.76 -32.73 -3.52
C GLY A 323 12.06 -32.39 -4.26
N GLU A 324 12.18 -31.19 -4.81
CA GLU A 324 13.39 -30.72 -5.49
C GLU A 324 14.56 -30.52 -4.51
N THR A 325 15.76 -30.93 -4.93
CA THR A 325 17.00 -30.71 -4.18
C THR A 325 17.58 -29.35 -4.56
N ILE A 326 17.70 -28.45 -3.60
CA ILE A 326 18.23 -27.09 -3.80
C ILE A 326 19.75 -27.07 -3.59
N ILE A 327 20.22 -27.81 -2.60
CA ILE A 327 21.64 -27.95 -2.27
C ILE A 327 21.93 -29.42 -2.07
N GLU A 328 23.04 -29.90 -2.62
CA GLU A 328 23.54 -31.25 -2.40
C GLU A 328 24.74 -31.22 -1.45
N ILE A 329 24.79 -32.14 -0.48
CA ILE A 329 25.93 -32.31 0.42
C ILE A 329 27.23 -32.53 -0.38
N ASP A 330 28.36 -32.04 0.15
CA ASP A 330 29.70 -32.08 -0.45
C ASP A 330 29.87 -31.34 -1.78
N SER A 331 28.81 -30.77 -2.35
CA SER A 331 28.91 -29.94 -3.55
C SER A 331 29.66 -28.63 -3.29
N VAL A 332 30.15 -28.03 -4.38
CA VAL A 332 30.82 -26.72 -4.34
C VAL A 332 29.75 -25.63 -4.12
N PRO A 333 29.98 -24.66 -3.23
CA PRO A 333 29.02 -23.59 -2.99
C PRO A 333 28.88 -22.67 -4.21
N ASP A 334 27.63 -22.53 -4.64
CA ASP A 334 27.20 -21.75 -5.82
C ASP A 334 26.37 -20.51 -5.46
N GLY A 335 26.08 -20.34 -4.18
CA GLY A 335 25.34 -19.20 -3.65
C GLY A 335 24.89 -19.37 -2.20
N VAL A 336 24.30 -18.31 -1.67
CA VAL A 336 23.55 -18.34 -0.39
C VAL A 336 22.09 -18.10 -0.70
N TYR A 337 21.21 -18.76 0.07
CA TYR A 337 19.79 -18.79 -0.18
C TYR A 337 19.03 -18.20 1.01
N TYR A 338 17.98 -17.45 0.71
CA TYR A 338 16.99 -16.97 1.67
C TYR A 338 15.63 -17.56 1.31
N LEU A 339 14.98 -18.22 2.26
CA LEU A 339 13.67 -18.82 2.09
C LEU A 339 12.58 -17.74 2.18
N ASP A 340 12.05 -17.34 1.02
CA ASP A 340 11.06 -16.26 0.89
C ASP A 340 9.64 -16.78 1.17
N SER A 341 9.33 -18.01 0.76
CA SER A 341 8.08 -18.69 1.12
C SER A 341 8.22 -20.21 1.02
N GLY A 342 7.41 -20.94 1.79
CA GLY A 342 7.39 -22.40 1.82
C GLY A 342 8.25 -23.00 2.94
N VAL A 343 8.49 -24.32 2.84
CA VAL A 343 9.21 -25.11 3.85
C VAL A 343 10.25 -25.99 3.17
N ALA A 344 11.46 -26.02 3.74
CA ALA A 344 12.55 -26.90 3.32
C ALA A 344 13.01 -27.79 4.46
N GLU A 345 13.58 -28.95 4.15
CA GLU A 345 14.26 -29.82 5.11
C GLU A 345 15.75 -29.87 4.81
N THR A 346 16.56 -29.98 5.86
CA THR A 346 17.98 -30.32 5.73
C THR A 346 18.17 -31.79 6.07
N VAL A 347 18.91 -32.51 5.24
CA VAL A 347 19.17 -33.94 5.37
C VAL A 347 20.68 -34.21 5.35
N ASN A 348 21.13 -35.13 6.20
CA ASN A 348 22.54 -35.54 6.25
C ASN A 348 22.89 -36.57 5.16
N GLY A 349 24.17 -36.97 5.08
CA GLY A 349 24.64 -37.99 4.12
C GLY A 349 24.02 -39.39 4.30
N LYS A 350 23.33 -39.64 5.43
CA LYS A 350 22.59 -40.89 5.69
C LYS A 350 21.09 -40.77 5.35
N GLY A 351 20.64 -39.61 4.88
CA GLY A 351 19.24 -39.34 4.55
C GLY A 351 18.35 -38.98 5.76
N GLU A 352 18.94 -38.79 6.95
CA GLU A 352 18.21 -38.40 8.15
C GLU A 352 17.95 -36.90 8.14
N VAL A 353 16.74 -36.49 8.54
CA VAL A 353 16.34 -35.09 8.62
C VAL A 353 17.00 -34.44 9.84
N LEU A 354 17.84 -33.43 9.60
CA LEU A 354 18.53 -32.67 10.64
C LEU A 354 17.69 -31.51 11.18
N SER A 355 16.97 -30.81 10.29
CA SER A 355 16.11 -29.70 10.67
C SER A 355 15.09 -29.36 9.58
N MET A 356 14.03 -28.67 9.99
CA MET A 356 13.08 -28.01 9.11
C MET A 356 13.38 -26.50 9.10
N MET A 357 13.26 -25.89 7.92
CA MET A 357 13.47 -24.47 7.70
C MET A 357 12.18 -23.83 7.23
N GLU A 358 11.82 -22.73 7.89
CA GLU A 358 10.63 -21.96 7.61
C GLU A 358 10.98 -20.62 6.96
N THR A 359 9.96 -19.90 6.50
CA THR A 359 10.09 -18.59 5.86
C THR A 359 10.95 -17.63 6.70
N GLY A 360 11.84 -16.90 6.04
CA GLY A 360 12.82 -16.01 6.68
C GLY A 360 14.18 -16.67 6.95
N THR A 361 14.30 -17.99 6.80
CA THR A 361 15.56 -18.71 7.06
C THR A 361 16.58 -18.49 5.96
N ILE A 362 17.81 -18.12 6.35
CA ILE A 362 18.99 -18.13 5.47
C ILE A 362 19.67 -19.50 5.55
N PHE A 363 20.11 -20.04 4.42
CA PHE A 363 20.80 -21.34 4.35
C PHE A 363 21.86 -21.40 3.25
N GLY A 364 22.81 -22.33 3.41
CA GLY A 364 23.96 -22.51 2.52
C GLY A 364 25.16 -21.61 2.85
N GLU A 365 25.02 -20.67 3.78
CA GLU A 365 26.07 -19.77 4.25
C GLU A 365 27.26 -20.49 4.88
N LEU A 366 27.02 -21.61 5.58
CA LEU A 366 28.05 -22.39 6.28
C LEU A 366 29.19 -22.85 5.37
N ALA A 367 28.88 -23.14 4.10
CA ALA A 367 29.86 -23.59 3.12
C ALA A 367 30.91 -22.51 2.78
N TYR A 368 30.65 -21.23 3.05
CA TYR A 368 31.62 -20.15 2.79
C TYR A 368 32.59 -19.90 3.95
N PHE A 369 32.25 -20.34 5.16
CA PHE A 369 33.00 -20.06 6.38
C PHE A 369 33.61 -21.32 7.02
N GLY A 370 33.39 -22.48 6.41
CA GLY A 370 34.02 -23.76 6.77
C GLY A 370 35.41 -23.93 6.16
N ARG A 371 36.25 -24.80 6.75
CA ARG A 371 37.63 -25.05 6.29
C ARG A 371 37.71 -25.66 4.89
N GLU A 372 36.77 -26.53 4.53
CA GLU A 372 36.79 -27.29 3.27
C GLU A 372 35.96 -26.64 2.16
N GLN A 373 35.28 -25.53 2.46
CA GLN A 373 34.36 -24.84 1.53
C GLN A 373 33.39 -25.76 0.78
N LYS A 374 32.79 -26.73 1.48
CA LYS A 374 31.81 -27.68 0.95
C LYS A 374 30.47 -27.55 1.65
N ARG A 375 29.40 -27.96 0.98
CA ARG A 375 28.06 -28.06 1.57
C ARG A 375 28.03 -29.15 2.65
N THR A 376 27.52 -28.80 3.82
CA THR A 376 27.51 -29.69 5.00
C THR A 376 26.26 -30.57 5.11
N ALA A 377 25.22 -30.25 4.34
CA ALA A 377 23.96 -30.98 4.31
C ALA A 377 23.28 -30.79 2.94
N THR A 378 22.40 -31.73 2.59
CA THR A 378 21.51 -31.62 1.45
C THR A 378 20.26 -30.85 1.89
N VAL A 379 19.76 -29.94 1.06
CA VAL A 379 18.52 -29.18 1.31
C VAL A 379 17.48 -29.56 0.28
N ARG A 380 16.29 -29.96 0.74
CA ARG A 380 15.18 -30.40 -0.11
C ARG A 380 13.90 -29.60 0.18
N ALA A 381 13.18 -29.26 -0.87
CA ALA A 381 11.87 -28.61 -0.77
C ALA A 381 10.81 -29.57 -0.22
N LYS A 382 10.08 -29.17 0.82
CA LYS A 382 8.96 -29.94 1.38
C LYS A 382 7.60 -29.49 0.89
N THR A 383 7.50 -28.23 0.50
CA THR A 383 6.39 -27.64 -0.24
C THR A 383 6.92 -27.04 -1.54
N ASP A 384 6.04 -26.60 -2.43
CA ASP A 384 6.44 -25.60 -3.41
C ASP A 384 6.92 -24.36 -2.65
N MET A 385 8.08 -23.82 -3.06
CA MET A 385 8.77 -22.80 -2.29
C MET A 385 9.51 -21.84 -3.21
N VAL A 386 9.75 -20.64 -2.66
CA VAL A 386 10.47 -19.57 -3.34
C VAL A 386 11.70 -19.25 -2.52
N VAL A 387 12.84 -19.22 -3.19
CA VAL A 387 14.10 -18.80 -2.58
C VAL A 387 14.67 -17.62 -3.33
N ARG A 388 15.32 -16.73 -2.60
CA ARG A 388 16.18 -15.70 -3.16
C ARG A 388 17.61 -16.20 -3.07
N LYS A 389 18.29 -16.32 -4.21
CA LYS A 389 19.68 -16.75 -4.32
C LYS A 389 20.58 -15.57 -4.64
N ILE A 390 21.65 -15.40 -3.86
CA ILE A 390 22.79 -14.57 -4.24
C ILE A 390 23.93 -15.49 -4.70
N SER A 391 24.51 -15.19 -5.87
CA SER A 391 25.62 -15.97 -6.45
C SER A 391 26.89 -15.84 -5.60
N THR A 392 27.82 -16.79 -5.73
CA THR A 392 29.14 -16.69 -5.08
C THR A 392 29.89 -15.42 -5.46
N GLU A 393 29.85 -15.05 -6.74
CA GLU A 393 30.53 -13.87 -7.28
C GLU A 393 29.95 -12.58 -6.71
N ASP A 394 28.63 -12.46 -6.66
CA ASP A 394 27.97 -11.26 -6.17
C ASP A 394 28.05 -11.17 -4.65
N PHE A 395 27.94 -12.31 -3.95
CA PHE A 395 28.11 -12.39 -2.50
C PHE A 395 29.45 -11.79 -2.05
N LYS A 396 30.56 -12.11 -2.76
CA LYS A 396 31.89 -11.57 -2.46
C LYS A 396 32.02 -10.06 -2.66
N LYS A 397 31.16 -9.44 -3.48
CA LYS A 397 31.17 -7.99 -3.73
C LYS A 397 30.51 -7.19 -2.59
N MET A 398 29.88 -7.85 -1.63
CA MET A 398 29.05 -7.22 -0.60
C MET A 398 29.62 -7.48 0.82
N PRO A 399 30.71 -6.81 1.21
CA PRO A 399 31.45 -7.12 2.45
C PRO A 399 30.57 -7.04 3.71
N VAL A 400 29.59 -6.14 3.75
CA VAL A 400 28.65 -6.03 4.88
C VAL A 400 27.72 -7.23 4.98
N ILE A 401 27.17 -7.70 3.85
CA ILE A 401 26.32 -8.90 3.79
C ILE A 401 27.14 -10.15 4.14
N VAL A 402 28.40 -10.23 3.67
CA VAL A 402 29.32 -11.30 4.04
C VAL A 402 29.51 -11.38 5.56
N GLU A 403 29.71 -10.24 6.23
CA GLU A 403 29.88 -10.20 7.69
C GLU A 403 28.61 -10.61 8.44
N ILE A 404 27.43 -10.23 7.95
CA ILE A 404 26.14 -10.68 8.52
C ILE A 404 26.00 -12.20 8.42
N PHE A 405 26.24 -12.77 7.23
CA PHE A 405 26.13 -14.21 7.02
C PHE A 405 27.20 -14.99 7.79
N LYS A 406 28.38 -14.41 7.98
CA LYS A 406 29.42 -14.97 8.85
C LYS A 406 28.95 -15.09 10.30
N ARG A 407 28.26 -14.07 10.83
CA ARG A 407 27.69 -14.11 12.18
C ARG A 407 26.62 -15.20 12.31
N ILE A 408 25.75 -15.32 11.32
CA ILE A 408 24.73 -16.40 11.26
C ILE A 408 25.41 -17.78 11.23
N ALA A 409 26.45 -17.94 10.42
CA ALA A 409 27.21 -19.18 10.30
C ALA A 409 27.87 -19.59 11.64
N ILE A 410 28.43 -18.62 12.39
CA ILE A 410 29.05 -18.87 13.69
C ILE A 410 28.00 -19.34 14.69
N ALA A 411 26.88 -18.62 14.84
CA ALA A 411 25.80 -18.98 15.75
C ALA A 411 25.26 -20.39 15.46
N ARG A 412 24.99 -20.69 14.18
CA ARG A 412 24.50 -22.00 13.76
C ARG A 412 25.51 -23.12 14.01
N LYS A 413 26.81 -22.85 13.89
CA LYS A 413 27.88 -23.82 14.22
C LYS A 413 27.94 -24.12 15.71
N GLU A 414 27.65 -23.15 16.57
CA GLU A 414 27.56 -23.34 18.02
C GLU A 414 26.34 -24.20 18.37
N GLU A 415 25.17 -23.91 17.79
CA GLU A 415 23.95 -24.71 17.98
C GLU A 415 24.14 -26.18 17.56
N ILE A 416 24.82 -26.44 16.43
CA ILE A 416 25.12 -27.80 15.97
C ILE A 416 26.02 -28.53 16.98
N LYS A 417 27.07 -27.88 17.48
CA LYS A 417 27.97 -28.46 18.49
C LYS A 417 27.25 -28.76 19.81
N GLU A 418 26.32 -27.90 20.22
CA GLU A 418 25.52 -28.13 21.44
C GLU A 418 24.56 -29.31 21.28
N ARG A 419 23.94 -29.47 20.11
CA ARG A 419 23.11 -30.64 19.77
C ARG A 419 23.91 -31.93 19.75
N GLU A 420 25.10 -31.93 19.16
CA GLU A 420 26.01 -33.10 19.16
C GLU A 420 26.47 -33.49 20.56
N ARG A 421 26.60 -32.52 21.48
CA ARG A 421 26.94 -32.76 22.90
C ARG A 421 25.77 -33.24 23.76
N SER A 422 24.53 -33.07 23.32
CA SER A 422 23.33 -33.48 24.05
C SER A 422 22.74 -34.81 23.54
N VAL A 423 23.28 -35.34 22.43
CA VAL A 423 22.94 -36.65 21.86
C VAL A 423 23.99 -37.73 22.22
N ASN A 424 25.19 -37.33 22.67
CA ASN A 424 26.18 -38.19 23.34
C ASN A 424 26.02 -38.10 24.85
#